data_AF-A0A963P9Z0-F1
#
_entry.id   AF-A0A963P9Z0-F1
#
_cell.length_a   1.000
_cell.length_b   1.000
_cell.length_c   1.000
_cell.angle_alpha   90.00
_cell.angle_beta   90.00
_cell.angle_gamma   90.00
#
_symmetry.space_group_name_H-M   'P 1'
#
loop_
_entity.id
_entity.type
_entity.pdbx_description
1 polymer ?
#
loop_
_entity_poly.entity_id
_entity_poly.type
_entity_poly.pdbx_seq_one_letter_code
_entity_poly.pdbx_strand_id
1 'polypeptide(L)' 'MKTTKRVALAMVGATALATTTFVSVARAWEPVKPIDFVIMAGAGGGADQIARFIQSVAEKHGLTPRPLVPNNKGG' A
#
# COMPACT_ATOMS: atom_id res chain seq x y z
N MET A 1 -12.26 -52.19 23.84
CA MET A 1 -11.79 -50.99 23.12
C MET A 1 -12.71 -49.82 23.46
N LYS A 2 -12.35 -48.96 24.43
CA LYS A 2 -13.20 -47.85 24.93
C LYS A 2 -12.48 -46.49 24.79
N THR A 3 -11.64 -46.34 23.78
CA THR A 3 -10.72 -45.19 23.61
C THR A 3 -11.16 -44.21 22.52
N THR A 4 -12.40 -44.31 22.02
CA THR A 4 -12.71 -43.72 20.70
C THR A 4 -13.28 -42.30 20.77
N LYS A 5 -14.17 -41.97 21.73
CA LYS A 5 -14.90 -40.69 21.71
C LYS A 5 -14.08 -39.48 22.18
N ARG A 6 -13.27 -39.64 23.24
CA ARG A 6 -12.44 -38.54 23.79
C ARG A 6 -11.26 -38.19 22.89
N VAL A 7 -10.63 -39.20 22.29
CA VAL A 7 -9.53 -39.01 21.32
C VAL A 7 -10.05 -38.41 20.03
N ALA A 8 -11.21 -38.86 19.54
CA ALA A 8 -11.86 -38.24 18.38
C ALA A 8 -12.23 -36.77 18.63
N LEU A 9 -12.79 -36.45 19.81
CA LEU A 9 -13.14 -35.08 20.17
C LEU A 9 -11.90 -34.18 20.33
N ALA A 10 -10.80 -34.71 20.88
CA ALA A 10 -9.53 -34.00 20.97
C ALA A 10 -8.91 -33.73 19.60
N MET A 11 -8.99 -34.69 18.66
CA MET A 11 -8.53 -34.47 17.28
C MET A 11 -9.37 -33.42 16.54
N VAL A 12 -10.70 -33.43 16.71
CA VAL A 12 -11.59 -32.42 16.11
C VAL A 12 -11.36 -31.03 16.71
N GLY A 13 -11.11 -30.94 18.02
CA GLY A 13 -10.74 -29.68 18.67
C GLY A 13 -9.39 -29.15 18.17
N ALA A 14 -8.39 -30.02 18.00
CA ALA A 14 -7.07 -29.64 17.51
C ALA A 14 -7.09 -29.16 16.05
N THR A 15 -7.89 -29.78 15.18
CA THR A 15 -8.05 -29.31 13.79
C THR A 15 -8.83 -28.00 13.70
N ALA A 16 -9.86 -27.79 14.54
CA ALA A 16 -10.59 -26.53 14.59
C ALA A 16 -9.72 -25.35 15.06
N LEU A 17 -8.81 -25.57 16.01
CA LEU A 17 -7.83 -24.58 16.47
C LEU A 17 -6.72 -24.31 15.44
N ALA A 18 -6.36 -25.29 14.60
CA ALA A 18 -5.37 -25.08 13.55
C ALA A 18 -5.89 -24.16 12.43
N THR A 19 -7.19 -24.19 12.14
CA THR A 19 -7.81 -23.40 11.05
C THR A 19 -7.99 -21.91 11.37
N THR A 20 -7.86 -21.47 12.62
CA THR A 20 -8.05 -20.05 13.01
C THR A 20 -6.81 -19.17 12.78
N THR A 21 -5.69 -19.73 12.31
CA THR A 21 -4.42 -19.01 12.15
C THR A 21 -4.26 -18.27 10.82
N PHE A 22 -5.20 -18.39 9.89
CA PHE A 22 -5.17 -17.62 8.64
C PHE A 22 -5.73 -16.21 8.84
N VAL A 23 -5.03 -15.39 9.63
CA VAL A 23 -5.21 -13.94 9.58
C VAL A 23 -4.59 -13.43 8.28
N SER A 24 -5.44 -13.01 7.34
CA SER A 24 -4.98 -12.26 6.18
C SER A 24 -4.46 -10.90 6.63
N VAL A 25 -3.16 -10.64 6.46
CA VAL A 25 -2.61 -9.30 6.64
C VAL A 25 -3.08 -8.43 5.48
N ALA A 26 -4.07 -7.58 5.72
CA ALA A 26 -4.46 -6.55 4.76
C ALA A 26 -3.27 -5.60 4.56
N ARG A 27 -2.70 -5.57 3.36
CA ARG A 27 -1.69 -4.57 3.01
C ARG A 27 -2.41 -3.28 2.65
N ALA A 28 -1.94 -2.16 3.17
CA ALA A 28 -2.35 -0.85 2.67
C ALA A 28 -1.96 -0.75 1.19
N TRP A 29 -2.79 -0.05 0.41
CA TRP A 29 -2.48 0.21 -0.99
C TRP A 29 -1.28 1.16 -1.10
N GLU A 30 -0.40 0.89 -2.06
CA GLU A 30 0.72 1.76 -2.43
C GLU A 30 0.78 1.98 -3.95
N PRO A 31 1.28 3.14 -4.42
CA PRO A 31 1.50 3.39 -5.83
C PRO A 31 2.48 2.38 -6.44
N VAL A 32 2.07 1.72 -7.52
CA VAL A 32 2.92 0.81 -8.31
C VAL A 32 3.48 1.46 -9.59
N LYS A 33 3.00 2.66 -9.92
CA LYS A 33 3.41 3.47 -11.08
C LYS A 33 3.90 4.84 -10.60
N PRO A 34 4.65 5.60 -11.42
CA PRO A 34 4.95 7.00 -11.15
C PRO A 34 3.67 7.78 -10.83
N ILE A 35 3.78 8.74 -9.92
CA ILE A 35 2.66 9.54 -9.43
C ILE A 35 2.56 10.79 -10.32
N ASP A 36 1.48 10.90 -11.10
CA ASP A 36 1.20 12.08 -11.93
C ASP A 36 0.79 13.26 -11.03
N PHE A 37 1.65 14.27 -10.93
CA PHE A 37 1.41 15.46 -10.13
C PHE A 37 0.85 16.56 -11.03
N VAL A 38 -0.47 16.58 -11.15
CA VAL A 38 -1.18 17.47 -12.08
C VAL A 38 -1.20 18.90 -11.58
N ILE A 39 -0.75 19.82 -12.44
CA ILE A 39 -0.68 21.25 -12.18
C ILE A 39 -1.64 21.96 -13.13
N MET A 40 -2.65 22.62 -12.57
CA MET A 40 -3.63 23.41 -13.32
C MET A 40 -3.10 24.83 -13.62
N ALA A 41 -1.88 24.91 -14.14
CA ALA A 41 -1.22 26.15 -14.53
C ALA A 41 -0.34 25.92 -15.76
N GLY A 42 -0.03 26.99 -16.48
CA GLY A 42 0.95 26.96 -17.57
C GLY A 42 2.35 26.56 -17.07
N ALA A 43 3.14 25.98 -17.95
CA ALA A 43 4.53 25.63 -17.66
C ALA A 43 5.35 26.87 -17.29
N GLY A 44 6.26 26.74 -16.33
CA GLY A 44 7.12 27.84 -15.87
C GLY A 44 6.47 28.87 -14.93
N GLY A 45 5.16 28.82 -14.72
CA GLY A 45 4.46 29.66 -13.72
C GLY A 45 4.84 29.30 -12.28
N GLY A 46 4.45 30.13 -11.32
CA GLY A 46 4.79 29.91 -9.90
C GLY A 46 4.34 28.55 -9.36
N ALA A 47 3.16 28.07 -9.79
CA ALA A 47 2.67 26.75 -9.41
C ALA A 47 3.52 25.59 -9.97
N ASP A 48 4.03 25.71 -11.20
CA ASP A 48 4.94 24.71 -11.79
C ASP A 48 6.28 24.68 -11.07
N GLN A 49 6.82 25.85 -10.73
CA GLN A 49 8.07 25.96 -9.97
C GLN A 49 7.95 25.32 -8.58
N ILE A 50 6.85 25.57 -7.86
CA ILE A 50 6.57 24.94 -6.57
C ILE A 50 6.44 23.42 -6.74
N ALA A 51 5.75 22.95 -7.78
CA ALA A 51 5.57 21.51 -8.00
C ALA A 51 6.89 20.78 -8.25
N ARG A 52 7.79 21.38 -9.04
CA ARG A 52 9.15 20.86 -9.29
C ARG A 52 10.02 20.93 -8.04
N PHE A 53 9.87 21.97 -7.21
CA PHE A 53 10.52 22.01 -5.90
C PHE A 53 10.05 20.87 -5.00
N ILE A 54 8.75 20.63 -4.90
CA ILE A 54 8.18 19.51 -4.12
C ILE A 54 8.71 18.17 -4.63
N GLN A 55 8.76 17.97 -5.96
CA GLN A 55 9.37 16.78 -6.56
C GLN A 55 10.80 16.59 -6.05
N SER A 56 11.64 17.63 -6.12
CA SER A 56 13.04 17.54 -5.69
C SER A 56 13.20 17.18 -4.21
N VAL A 57 12.34 17.73 -3.34
CA VAL A 57 12.34 17.45 -1.90
C VAL A 57 11.90 16.02 -1.64
N ALA A 58 10.84 15.56 -2.32
CA ALA A 58 10.32 14.21 -2.16
C ALA A 58 11.32 13.14 -2.61
N GLU A 59 12.03 13.36 -3.72
CA GLU A 59 13.10 12.47 -4.18
C GLU A 59 14.29 12.47 -3.22
N LYS A 60 14.74 13.66 -2.77
CA LYS A 60 15.88 13.79 -1.84
C LYS A 60 15.65 13.10 -0.51
N HIS A 61 14.41 13.14 0.00
CA HIS A 61 14.07 12.60 1.33
C HIS A 61 13.33 11.27 1.28
N GLY A 62 13.14 10.66 0.09
CA GLY A 62 12.45 9.37 -0.05
C GLY A 62 11.01 9.39 0.47
N LEU A 63 10.29 10.51 0.28
CA LEU A 63 8.95 10.72 0.86
C LEU A 63 7.84 9.96 0.12
N THR A 64 8.15 9.39 -1.04
CA THR A 64 7.20 8.65 -1.86
C THR A 64 7.83 7.34 -2.33
N PRO A 65 7.05 6.25 -2.43
CA PRO A 65 7.56 4.95 -2.88
C PRO A 65 7.87 4.92 -4.39
N ARG A 66 7.38 5.92 -5.14
CA ARG A 66 7.52 6.06 -6.60
C ARG A 66 7.78 7.52 -6.96
N PRO A 67 8.44 7.81 -8.11
CA PRO A 67 8.70 9.17 -8.54
C PRO A 67 7.42 10.01 -8.67
N LEU A 68 7.48 11.26 -8.22
CA LEU A 68 6.48 12.29 -8.50
C LEU A 68 6.82 12.95 -9.85
N VAL A 69 5.86 13.02 -10.76
CA VAL A 69 6.06 13.58 -12.11
C VAL A 69 5.17 14.81 -12.29
N PRO A 70 5.72 16.03 -12.23
CA PRO A 70 4.99 17.26 -12.51
C PRO A 70 4.44 17.28 -13.93
N ASN A 71 3.14 17.55 -14.09
CA ASN A 71 2.47 17.59 -15.39
C ASN A 71 1.48 18.75 -15.49
N ASN A 72 1.75 19.71 -16.38
CA ASN A 72 0.88 20.85 -16.60
C ASN A 72 -0.31 20.45 -17.46
N LYS A 73 -1.53 20.55 -16.90
CA LYS A 73 -2.81 20.36 -17.61
C LYS A 73 -3.66 21.63 -17.55
N GLY A 74 -3.00 22.78 -17.58
CA GLY A 74 -3.67 24.08 -17.57
C GLY A 74 -3.98 24.56 -18.98
N GLY A 75 -5.02 23.99 -19.62
CA GLY A 75 -5.64 24.55 -20.83
C GLY A 75 -4.81 24.50 -22.10
#